data_AF-A0A0B6YRT1-F1
#
_entry.id   AF-A0A0B6YRT1-F1
#
_cell.length_a   1.000
_cell.length_b   1.000
_cell.length_c   1.000
_cell.angle_alpha   90.00
_cell.angle_beta   90.00
_cell.angle_gamma   90.00
#
_symmetry.space_group_name_H-M   'P 1'
#
loop_
_entity.id
_entity.type
_entity.pdbx_description
1 polymer ?
#
loop_
_entity_poly.entity_id
_entity_poly.type
_entity_poly.pdbx_seq_one_letter_code
_entity_poly.pdbx_strand_id
1 'polypeptide(L)'
;NNITRLQVADVFASEQLQKNINEIREFANEVRSGGLKIYDGWTALNQSSNSIWSMILEDENLHDYYKYQNVTELLVPFSQISELVSRNYLRYRDSNNFLNVLGNHDNFLLRHLDKMVAEMKDVIDDSVLDTEFLKNNFLQLDVFHNEKGYEQVTQQATYNVFALFCDIGGTMALFLGASVLTLCELLDLGLHHAIYKLTHSDGIQ
;
A
#
# COMPACT_ATOMS: atom_id res chain seq x y z
N ASN A 1 8.88 2.21 16.43
CA ASN A 1 8.88 1.89 14.99
C ASN A 1 7.96 0.73 14.74
N ASN A 2 6.81 0.97 14.10
CA ASN A 2 5.86 -0.10 13.77
C ASN A 2 6.01 -0.41 12.28
N ILE A 3 6.61 -1.56 11.96
CA ILE A 3 6.81 -1.99 10.57
C ILE A 3 5.53 -2.66 10.09
N THR A 4 4.99 -2.25 8.94
CA THR A 4 3.77 -2.85 8.39
C THR A 4 4.07 -4.16 7.66
N ARG A 5 3.07 -5.03 7.53
CA ARG A 5 3.21 -6.30 6.78
C ARG A 5 3.66 -6.06 5.32
N LEU A 6 3.17 -4.98 4.71
CA LEU A 6 3.55 -4.55 3.36
C LEU A 6 5.02 -4.14 3.27
N GLN A 7 5.51 -3.37 4.24
CA GLN A 7 6.92 -2.97 4.27
C GLN A 7 7.85 -4.18 4.40
N VAL A 8 7.45 -5.19 5.18
CA VAL A 8 8.20 -6.45 5.25
C VAL A 8 8.15 -7.17 3.91
N ALA A 9 6.96 -7.30 3.32
CA ALA A 9 6.78 -7.99 2.04
C ALA A 9 7.62 -7.36 0.91
N ASP A 10 7.66 -6.03 0.82
CA ASP A 10 8.50 -5.30 -0.14
C ASP A 10 9.98 -5.64 0.00
N VAL A 11 10.49 -5.75 1.23
CA VAL A 11 11.90 -6.14 1.48
C VAL A 11 12.15 -7.56 0.99
N PHE A 12 11.21 -8.49 1.22
CA PHE A 12 11.32 -9.86 0.75
C PHE A 12 11.16 -10.00 -0.77
N ALA A 13 10.38 -9.13 -1.41
CA ALA A 13 10.22 -9.11 -2.86
C ALA A 13 11.37 -8.38 -3.58
N SER A 14 12.18 -7.60 -2.86
CA SER A 14 13.23 -6.76 -3.42
C SER A 14 14.26 -7.51 -4.28
N GLU A 15 14.74 -6.84 -5.33
CA GLU A 15 15.80 -7.38 -6.20
C GLU A 15 17.08 -7.70 -5.44
N GLN A 16 17.41 -6.88 -4.42
CA GLN A 16 18.59 -7.10 -3.60
C GLN A 16 18.51 -8.41 -2.82
N LEU A 17 17.37 -8.73 -2.21
CA LEU A 17 17.21 -9.99 -1.48
C LEU A 17 17.27 -11.19 -2.42
N GLN A 18 16.63 -11.10 -3.59
CA GLN A 18 16.72 -12.15 -4.62
C GLN A 18 18.16 -12.36 -5.11
N LYS A 19 18.91 -11.27 -5.33
CA LYS A 19 20.33 -11.32 -5.67
C LYS A 19 21.14 -12.04 -4.60
N ASN A 20 20.97 -11.67 -3.33
CA ASN A 20 21.68 -12.31 -2.21
C ASN A 20 21.36 -13.81 -2.11
N ILE A 21 20.10 -14.20 -2.31
CA ILE A 21 19.69 -15.62 -2.33
C ILE A 21 20.40 -16.37 -3.47
N ASN A 22 20.48 -15.76 -4.65
CA ASN A 22 21.16 -16.35 -5.80
C ASN A 22 22.67 -16.48 -5.56
N GLU A 23 23.33 -15.49 -4.97
CA GLU A 23 24.75 -15.55 -4.60
C GLU A 23 25.03 -16.70 -3.63
N ILE A 24 24.17 -16.91 -2.62
CA ILE A 24 24.29 -18.05 -1.69
C ILE A 24 24.11 -19.38 -2.44
N ARG A 25 23.17 -19.45 -3.38
CA ARG A 25 22.94 -20.65 -4.21
C ARG A 25 24.14 -20.98 -5.08
N GLU A 26 24.74 -19.98 -5.71
CA GLU A 26 25.96 -20.13 -6.52
C GLU A 26 27.14 -20.61 -5.66
N PHE A 27 27.36 -19.97 -4.51
CA PHE A 27 28.38 -20.39 -3.55
C PHE A 27 28.18 -21.84 -3.10
N ALA A 28 26.96 -22.23 -2.71
CA ALA A 28 26.67 -23.61 -2.30
C ALA A 28 26.96 -24.62 -3.42
N ASN A 29 26.63 -24.28 -4.67
CA ASN A 29 26.96 -25.10 -5.83
C ASN A 29 28.47 -25.21 -6.06
N GLU A 30 29.21 -24.11 -5.90
CA GLU A 30 30.67 -24.09 -6.03
C GLU A 30 31.33 -24.95 -4.96
N VAL A 31 30.93 -24.83 -3.69
CA VAL A 31 31.46 -25.67 -2.60
C VAL A 31 31.18 -27.15 -2.86
N ARG A 32 29.99 -27.49 -3.38
CA ARG A 32 29.64 -28.87 -3.72
C ARG A 32 30.52 -29.42 -4.85
N SER A 33 30.70 -28.64 -5.91
CA SER A 33 31.58 -28.96 -7.03
C SER A 33 33.04 -29.11 -6.58
N GLY A 34 33.52 -28.19 -5.75
CA GLY A 34 34.86 -28.24 -5.15
C GLY A 34 35.05 -29.47 -4.26
N GLY A 35 34.04 -29.80 -3.44
CA GLY A 35 34.04 -30.99 -2.59
C GLY A 35 34.14 -32.28 -3.40
N LEU A 36 33.43 -32.40 -4.53
CA LEU A 36 33.54 -33.53 -5.46
C LEU A 36 34.94 -33.64 -6.06
N LYS A 37 35.52 -32.53 -6.52
CA LYS A 37 36.90 -32.52 -7.03
C LYS A 37 37.91 -33.02 -5.99
N ILE A 38 37.75 -32.61 -4.73
CA ILE A 38 38.62 -33.08 -3.63
C ILE A 38 38.40 -34.57 -3.38
N TYR A 39 37.14 -35.03 -3.36
CA TYR A 39 36.80 -36.44 -3.18
C TYR A 39 37.42 -37.34 -4.27
N ASP A 40 37.31 -36.92 -5.53
CA ASP A 40 37.92 -37.61 -6.67
C ASP A 40 39.44 -37.56 -6.59
N GLY A 41 40.01 -36.41 -6.19
CA GLY A 41 41.45 -36.25 -5.98
C GLY A 41 42.02 -37.21 -4.93
N TRP A 42 41.37 -37.39 -3.79
CA TRP A 42 41.77 -38.39 -2.78
C TRP A 42 41.69 -39.82 -3.32
N THR A 43 40.66 -40.12 -4.11
CA THR A 43 40.48 -41.43 -4.73
C THR A 43 41.59 -41.72 -5.75
N ALA A 44 41.94 -40.73 -6.57
CA ALA A 44 43.05 -40.81 -7.52
C ALA A 44 44.40 -40.94 -6.80
N LEU A 45 44.63 -40.20 -5.71
CA LEU A 45 45.85 -40.33 -4.90
C LEU A 45 46.00 -41.73 -4.29
N ASN A 46 44.90 -42.33 -3.82
CA ASN A 46 44.92 -43.70 -3.33
C ASN A 46 45.32 -44.69 -4.43
N GLN A 47 44.77 -44.54 -5.64
CA GLN A 47 45.11 -45.40 -6.79
C GLN A 47 46.58 -45.23 -7.19
N SER A 48 47.06 -43.99 -7.30
CA SER A 48 48.47 -43.70 -7.61
C SER A 48 49.41 -44.24 -6.55
N SER A 49 49.09 -44.09 -5.26
CA SER A 49 49.89 -44.64 -4.17
C SER A 49 49.96 -46.16 -4.22
N ASN A 50 48.82 -46.83 -4.42
CA ASN A 50 48.79 -48.29 -4.61
C ASN A 50 49.64 -48.74 -5.80
N SER A 51 49.57 -48.02 -6.93
CA SER A 51 50.39 -48.32 -8.11
C SER A 51 51.88 -48.12 -7.85
N ILE A 52 52.28 -47.11 -7.08
CA ILE A 52 53.69 -46.91 -6.70
C ILE A 52 54.15 -48.06 -5.79
N TRP A 53 53.32 -48.44 -4.82
CA TRP A 53 53.65 -49.55 -3.92
C TRP A 53 53.73 -50.89 -4.63
N SER A 54 52.90 -51.15 -5.64
CA SER A 54 53.03 -52.38 -6.44
C SER A 54 54.35 -52.37 -7.23
N MET A 55 54.72 -51.24 -7.84
CA MET A 55 56.01 -51.11 -8.54
C MET A 55 57.21 -51.35 -7.61
N ILE A 56 57.15 -50.88 -6.36
CA ILE A 56 58.27 -51.04 -5.41
C ILE A 56 58.36 -52.47 -4.88
N LEU A 57 57.23 -53.08 -4.52
CA LEU A 57 57.20 -54.35 -3.81
C LEU A 57 57.19 -55.57 -4.73
N GLU A 58 56.74 -55.42 -5.97
CA GLU A 58 56.66 -56.52 -6.95
C GLU A 58 57.85 -56.52 -7.93
N ASP A 59 58.79 -55.57 -7.82
CA ASP A 59 60.03 -55.56 -8.63
C ASP A 59 61.05 -56.57 -8.10
N GLU A 60 61.37 -57.55 -8.96
CA GLU A 60 62.29 -58.65 -8.69
C GLU A 60 63.71 -58.18 -8.33
N ASN A 61 64.23 -57.13 -8.98
CA ASN A 61 65.59 -56.62 -8.73
C ASN A 61 65.70 -55.94 -7.37
N LEU A 62 64.65 -55.21 -6.98
CA LEU A 62 64.57 -54.54 -5.68
C LEU A 62 64.40 -55.54 -4.55
N HIS A 63 63.65 -56.62 -4.78
CA HIS A 63 63.42 -57.68 -3.80
C HIS A 63 64.73 -58.35 -3.35
N ASP A 64 65.62 -58.70 -4.29
CA ASP A 64 66.92 -59.29 -3.98
C ASP A 64 67.85 -58.30 -3.28
N TYR A 65 67.80 -57.02 -3.66
CA TYR A 65 68.53 -55.95 -2.99
C TYR A 65 68.10 -55.76 -1.53
N TYR A 66 66.79 -55.77 -1.25
CA TYR A 66 66.26 -55.63 0.12
C TYR A 66 66.66 -56.80 1.01
N LYS A 67 66.68 -58.03 0.47
CA LYS A 67 67.21 -59.21 1.18
C LYS A 67 68.69 -59.05 1.53
N TYR A 68 69.50 -58.55 0.60
CA TYR A 68 70.92 -58.32 0.83
C TYR A 68 71.17 -57.23 1.90
N GLN A 69 70.39 -56.15 1.90
CA GLN A 69 70.50 -55.05 2.86
C GLN A 69 69.80 -55.32 4.21
N ASN A 70 69.20 -56.50 4.39
CA ASN A 70 68.44 -56.88 5.59
C ASN A 70 67.26 -55.93 5.91
N VAL A 71 66.63 -55.36 4.89
CA VAL A 71 65.46 -54.46 5.02
C VAL A 71 64.18 -55.29 5.03
N THR A 72 63.66 -55.59 6.22
CA THR A 72 62.47 -56.45 6.37
C THR A 72 61.15 -55.73 6.08
N GLU A 73 61.11 -54.40 6.20
CA GLU A 73 59.89 -53.59 6.01
C GLU A 73 59.36 -53.62 4.56
N LEU A 74 60.25 -53.80 3.58
CA LEU A 74 59.92 -53.81 2.15
C LEU A 74 59.79 -55.23 1.56
N LEU A 75 59.86 -56.26 2.41
CA LEU A 75 59.65 -57.66 2.03
C LEU A 75 58.23 -58.16 2.33
N VAL A 76 57.34 -57.24 2.73
CA VAL A 76 55.93 -57.53 3.05
C VAL A 76 55.12 -57.74 1.77
N PRO A 77 54.14 -58.67 1.74
CA PRO A 77 53.27 -58.84 0.58
C PRO A 77 52.51 -57.56 0.22
N PHE A 78 52.48 -57.22 -1.08
CA PHE A 78 51.77 -56.03 -1.58
C PHE A 78 50.30 -55.97 -1.14
N SER A 79 49.61 -57.12 -1.05
CA SER A 79 48.21 -57.19 -0.60
C SER A 79 47.98 -56.54 0.78
N GLN A 80 48.91 -56.72 1.72
CA GLN A 80 48.79 -56.14 3.07
C GLN A 80 49.01 -54.63 3.04
N ILE A 81 49.97 -54.17 2.25
CA ILE A 81 50.28 -52.74 2.09
C ILE A 81 49.15 -52.04 1.35
N SER A 82 48.64 -52.62 0.28
CA SER A 82 47.53 -52.07 -0.51
C SER A 82 46.26 -51.89 0.34
N GLU A 83 45.94 -52.87 1.17
CA GLU A 83 44.80 -52.77 2.08
C GLU A 83 45.01 -51.67 3.14
N LEU A 84 46.20 -51.62 3.75
CA LEU A 84 46.53 -50.60 4.74
C LEU A 84 46.47 -49.18 4.15
N VAL A 85 47.11 -48.98 3.00
CA VAL A 85 47.12 -47.71 2.25
C VAL A 85 45.70 -47.30 1.91
N SER A 86 44.93 -48.19 1.28
CA SER A 86 43.55 -47.92 0.90
C SER A 86 42.68 -47.56 2.10
N ARG A 87 42.77 -48.31 3.21
CA ARG A 87 42.03 -48.00 4.43
C ARG A 87 42.38 -46.63 5.00
N ASN A 88 43.66 -46.26 5.04
CA ASN A 88 44.09 -44.95 5.53
C ASN A 88 43.54 -43.84 4.63
N TYR A 89 43.70 -43.95 3.32
CA TYR A 89 43.19 -42.96 2.36
C TYR A 89 41.68 -42.78 2.48
N LEU A 90 40.91 -43.88 2.53
CA LEU A 90 39.45 -43.84 2.69
C LEU A 90 39.07 -43.17 4.02
N ARG A 91 39.74 -43.52 5.12
CA ARG A 91 39.49 -42.93 6.44
C ARG A 91 39.70 -41.41 6.44
N TYR A 92 40.83 -40.94 5.90
CA TYR A 92 41.12 -39.51 5.85
C TYR A 92 40.18 -38.76 4.90
N ARG A 93 39.87 -39.33 3.73
CA ARG A 93 38.91 -38.77 2.79
C ARG A 93 37.52 -38.62 3.43
N ASP A 94 37.00 -39.68 4.02
CA ASP A 94 35.63 -39.71 4.56
C ASP A 94 35.49 -38.81 5.79
N SER A 95 36.54 -38.71 6.62
CA SER A 95 36.56 -37.80 7.78
C SER A 95 36.61 -36.32 7.38
N ASN A 96 37.11 -36.01 6.18
CA ASN A 96 37.25 -34.64 5.66
C ASN A 96 36.32 -34.37 4.47
N ASN A 97 35.26 -35.17 4.32
CA ASN A 97 34.35 -35.02 3.19
C ASN A 97 33.45 -33.79 3.36
N PHE A 98 33.78 -32.71 2.64
CA PHE A 98 33.00 -31.46 2.60
C PHE A 98 31.54 -31.65 2.15
N LEU A 99 31.25 -32.70 1.38
CA LEU A 99 29.89 -33.00 0.94
C LEU A 99 28.98 -33.38 2.10
N ASN A 100 29.53 -33.99 3.16
CA ASN A 100 28.77 -34.32 4.37
C ASN A 100 28.43 -33.08 5.19
N VAL A 101 29.31 -32.06 5.18
CA VAL A 101 29.11 -30.80 5.89
C VAL A 101 27.98 -29.99 5.26
N LEU A 102 27.95 -29.91 3.92
CA LEU A 102 26.83 -29.31 3.20
C LEU A 102 25.56 -30.16 3.33
N GLY A 103 25.68 -31.46 3.10
CA GLY A 103 24.55 -32.38 3.09
C GLY A 103 23.42 -31.89 2.16
N ASN A 104 22.20 -31.86 2.69
CA ASN A 104 21.02 -31.31 2.00
C ASN A 104 20.48 -30.03 2.69
N HIS A 105 21.28 -29.43 3.58
CA HIS A 105 20.87 -28.30 4.40
C HIS A 105 20.78 -27.00 3.59
N ASP A 106 21.68 -26.82 2.62
CA ASP A 106 21.68 -25.72 1.67
C ASP A 106 20.39 -25.71 0.83
N ASN A 107 20.00 -26.86 0.28
CA ASN A 107 18.75 -27.01 -0.46
C ASN A 107 17.53 -26.76 0.42
N PHE A 108 17.54 -27.22 1.68
CA PHE A 108 16.45 -26.98 2.62
C PHE A 108 16.29 -25.48 2.90
N LEU A 109 17.39 -24.80 3.25
CA LEU A 109 17.40 -23.35 3.48
C LEU A 109 16.89 -22.58 2.25
N LEU A 110 17.46 -22.86 1.07
CA LEU A 110 17.10 -22.16 -0.17
C LEU A 110 15.63 -22.35 -0.54
N ARG A 111 15.10 -23.57 -0.40
CA ARG A 111 13.67 -23.84 -0.63
C ARG A 111 12.76 -23.06 0.32
N HIS A 112 13.13 -22.96 1.59
CA HIS A 112 12.36 -22.18 2.55
C HIS A 112 12.42 -20.69 2.26
N LEU A 113 13.59 -20.17 1.87
CA LEU A 113 13.73 -18.78 1.44
C LEU A 113 12.90 -18.49 0.19
N ASP A 114 12.97 -19.36 -0.83
CA ASP A 114 12.17 -19.23 -2.05
C ASP A 114 10.66 -19.25 -1.72
N LYS A 115 10.23 -20.11 -0.79
CA LYS A 115 8.84 -20.16 -0.32
C LYS A 115 8.43 -18.87 0.39
N MET A 116 9.25 -18.34 1.29
CA MET A 116 8.96 -17.08 1.99
C MET A 116 8.86 -15.91 1.01
N VAL A 117 9.75 -15.84 0.01
CA VAL A 117 9.68 -14.82 -1.05
C VAL A 117 8.38 -14.95 -1.86
N ALA A 118 7.96 -16.18 -2.19
CA ALA A 118 6.72 -16.42 -2.91
C ALA A 118 5.49 -15.99 -2.10
N GLU A 119 5.42 -16.36 -0.82
CA GLU A 119 4.32 -15.95 0.07
C GLU A 119 4.27 -14.43 0.26
N MET A 120 5.42 -13.77 0.35
CA MET A 120 5.45 -12.31 0.48
C MET A 120 5.03 -11.60 -0.82
N LYS A 121 5.36 -12.15 -1.99
CA LYS A 121 4.86 -11.63 -3.27
C LYS A 121 3.33 -11.71 -3.37
N ASP A 122 2.75 -12.81 -2.90
CA ASP A 122 1.30 -13.00 -2.84
C ASP A 122 0.64 -11.95 -1.93
N VAL A 123 1.24 -11.63 -0.78
CA VAL A 123 0.76 -10.56 0.11
C VAL A 123 0.81 -9.18 -0.55
N ILE A 124 1.82 -8.90 -1.39
CA ILE A 124 1.87 -7.65 -2.15
C ILE A 124 0.76 -7.63 -3.20
N ASP A 125 0.57 -8.72 -3.95
CA ASP A 125 -0.46 -8.82 -4.99
C ASP A 125 -1.86 -8.63 -4.40
N ASP A 126 -2.16 -9.27 -3.28
CA ASP A 126 -3.43 -9.14 -2.54
C ASP A 126 -3.65 -7.72 -1.98
N SER A 127 -2.57 -6.97 -1.74
CA SER A 127 -2.67 -5.58 -1.25
C SER A 127 -2.99 -4.57 -2.35
N VAL A 128 -2.78 -4.92 -3.61
CA VAL A 128 -3.13 -4.07 -4.74
C VAL A 128 -4.65 -4.13 -4.88
N LEU A 129 -5.33 -3.11 -4.37
CA LEU A 129 -6.78 -2.97 -4.53
C LEU A 129 -7.12 -2.97 -6.03
N ASP A 130 -7.90 -3.96 -6.44
CA ASP A 130 -8.30 -4.09 -7.83
C ASP A 130 -8.99 -2.82 -8.32
N THR A 131 -8.69 -2.44 -9.56
CA THR A 131 -9.20 -1.23 -10.20
C THR A 131 -10.73 -1.27 -10.26
N GLU A 132 -11.30 -2.47 -10.41
CA GLU A 132 -12.75 -2.70 -10.38
C GLU A 132 -13.33 -2.46 -8.97
N PHE A 133 -12.64 -2.89 -7.91
CA PHE A 133 -13.05 -2.63 -6.53
C PHE A 133 -13.04 -1.13 -6.21
N LEU A 134 -11.99 -0.40 -6.62
CA LEU A 134 -11.94 1.05 -6.43
C LEU A 134 -13.06 1.76 -7.19
N LYS A 135 -13.32 1.38 -8.44
CA LYS A 135 -14.36 2.00 -9.28
C LYS A 135 -15.77 1.76 -8.73
N ASN A 136 -16.03 0.59 -8.14
CA ASN A 136 -17.35 0.24 -7.63
C ASN A 136 -17.62 0.78 -6.22
N ASN A 137 -16.59 1.10 -5.44
CA ASN A 137 -16.75 1.51 -4.04
C ASN A 137 -16.36 2.97 -3.75
N PHE A 138 -15.61 3.64 -4.63
CA PHE A 138 -15.16 5.01 -4.41
C PHE A 138 -16.11 6.03 -5.07
N LEU A 139 -16.71 6.91 -4.27
CA LEU A 139 -17.57 8.01 -4.74
C LEU A 139 -17.05 9.34 -4.15
N GLN A 140 -16.75 10.30 -5.03
CA GLN A 140 -16.44 11.69 -4.64
C GLN A 140 -17.67 12.57 -4.94
N LEU A 141 -18.22 13.20 -3.92
CA LEU A 141 -19.32 14.16 -4.04
C LEU A 141 -18.82 15.54 -3.65
N ASP A 142 -18.75 16.43 -4.63
CA ASP A 142 -18.38 17.82 -4.42
C ASP A 142 -19.62 18.72 -4.54
N VAL A 143 -20.06 19.29 -3.42
CA VAL A 143 -21.24 20.17 -3.35
C VAL A 143 -20.79 21.63 -3.26
N PHE A 144 -21.15 22.43 -4.25
CA PHE A 144 -20.86 23.86 -4.29
C PHE A 144 -22.11 24.67 -4.67
N HIS A 145 -22.18 25.90 -4.16
CA HIS A 145 -23.20 26.86 -4.58
C HIS A 145 -22.85 27.43 -5.95
N ASN A 146 -23.80 27.37 -6.90
CA ASN A 146 -23.61 27.87 -8.26
C ASN A 146 -23.44 29.40 -8.30
N GLU A 147 -24.11 30.11 -7.38
CA GLU A 147 -24.04 31.57 -7.25
C GLU A 147 -24.09 31.98 -5.77
N LYS A 148 -23.47 33.11 -5.43
CA LYS A 148 -23.54 33.71 -4.08
C LYS A 148 -24.84 34.48 -3.88
N GLY A 149 -25.97 33.79 -4.02
CA GLY A 149 -27.30 34.35 -3.80
C GLY A 149 -28.04 33.57 -2.72
N TYR A 150 -28.66 34.28 -1.78
CA TYR A 150 -29.64 33.70 -0.88
C TYR A 150 -31.02 34.16 -1.35
N GLU A 151 -31.96 33.23 -1.52
CA GLU A 151 -33.34 33.57 -1.83
C GLU A 151 -34.10 33.81 -0.52
N GLN A 152 -34.59 35.03 -0.32
CA GLN A 152 -35.38 35.40 0.86
C GLN A 152 -36.84 35.64 0.46
N VAL A 153 -37.73 34.72 0.83
CA VAL A 153 -39.18 34.87 0.60
C VAL A 153 -39.80 35.56 1.82
N THR A 154 -40.34 36.77 1.65
CA THR A 154 -41.03 37.51 2.72
C THR A 154 -42.48 37.82 2.32
N GLN A 155 -43.42 37.58 3.23
CA GLN A 155 -44.84 37.90 3.05
C GLN A 155 -45.10 39.31 3.58
N GLN A 156 -45.62 40.20 2.74
CA GLN A 156 -46.02 41.56 3.12
C GLN A 156 -47.54 41.62 3.32
N ALA A 157 -47.99 42.16 4.45
CA ALA A 157 -49.41 42.33 4.74
C ALA A 157 -50.03 43.40 3.83
N THR A 158 -51.08 43.04 3.09
CA THR A 158 -51.72 43.89 2.07
C THR A 158 -52.46 45.10 2.65
N TYR A 159 -52.79 45.09 3.96
CA TYR A 159 -53.58 46.14 4.59
C TYR A 159 -52.97 46.54 5.93
N ASN A 160 -52.55 47.80 6.04
CA ASN A 160 -51.97 48.37 7.25
C ASN A 160 -53.02 49.21 8.00
N VAL A 161 -52.88 49.32 9.33
CA VAL A 161 -53.72 50.16 10.19
C VAL A 161 -53.75 51.62 9.72
N PHE A 162 -52.64 52.11 9.15
CA PHE A 162 -52.59 53.44 8.54
C PHE A 162 -53.52 53.59 7.33
N ALA A 163 -53.62 52.57 6.47
CA ALA A 163 -54.52 52.57 5.33
C ALA A 163 -55.99 52.61 5.79
N LEU A 164 -56.33 51.84 6.83
CA LEU A 164 -57.65 51.86 7.46
C LEU A 164 -58.04 53.25 7.98
N PHE A 165 -57.12 53.92 8.68
CA PHE A 165 -57.38 55.27 9.19
C PHE A 165 -57.51 56.31 8.07
N CYS A 166 -56.79 56.14 6.96
CA CYS A 166 -56.88 57.04 5.81
C CYS A 166 -58.27 56.97 5.15
N ASP A 167 -58.81 55.76 4.98
CA ASP A 167 -60.16 55.55 4.41
C ASP A 167 -61.26 56.16 5.31
N ILE A 168 -61.14 55.98 6.64
CA ILE A 168 -62.08 56.57 7.61
C ILE A 168 -61.97 58.10 7.61
N GLY A 169 -60.76 58.65 7.64
CA GLY A 169 -60.53 60.09 7.62
C GLY A 169 -61.07 60.75 6.35
N GLY A 170 -60.87 60.13 5.18
CA GLY A 170 -61.36 60.63 3.89
C GLY A 170 -62.88 60.70 3.84
N THR A 171 -63.58 59.66 4.31
CA THR A 171 -65.05 59.63 4.32
C THR A 171 -65.65 60.63 5.31
N MET A 172 -65.09 60.76 6.51
CA MET A 172 -65.56 61.75 7.50
C MET A 172 -65.33 63.19 7.04
N ALA A 173 -64.17 63.48 6.43
CA ALA A 173 -63.88 64.81 5.89
C ALA A 173 -64.87 65.22 4.78
N LEU A 174 -65.29 64.27 3.93
CA LEU A 174 -66.30 64.50 2.90
C LEU A 174 -67.65 64.91 3.50
N PHE A 175 -68.11 64.19 4.54
CA PHE A 175 -69.36 64.52 5.23
C PHE A 175 -69.32 65.89 5.93
N LEU A 176 -68.19 66.23 6.56
CA LEU A 176 -67.99 67.55 7.17
C LEU A 176 -68.01 68.67 6.11
N GLY A 177 -67.33 68.47 4.98
CA GLY A 177 -67.33 69.42 3.87
C GLY A 177 -68.74 69.67 3.31
N ALA A 178 -69.53 68.61 3.14
CA ALA A 178 -70.93 68.72 2.73
C ALA A 178 -71.77 69.48 3.77
N SER A 179 -71.59 69.21 5.06
CA SER A 179 -72.29 69.94 6.13
C SER A 179 -71.97 71.43 6.14
N VAL A 180 -70.71 71.83 5.92
CA VAL A 180 -70.34 73.25 5.83
C VAL A 180 -70.98 73.92 4.62
N LEU A 181 -71.02 73.24 3.47
CA LEU A 181 -71.72 73.73 2.28
C LEU A 181 -73.20 73.99 2.56
N THR A 182 -73.89 73.06 3.24
CA THR A 182 -75.30 73.27 3.62
C THR A 182 -75.49 74.46 4.57
N LEU A 183 -74.53 74.71 5.46
CA LEU A 183 -74.58 75.85 6.38
C LEU A 183 -74.42 77.18 5.63
N CYS A 184 -73.53 77.24 4.64
CA CYS A 184 -73.38 78.40 3.76
C CYS A 184 -74.67 78.67 2.96
N GLU A 185 -75.33 77.63 2.46
CA GLU A 185 -76.59 77.75 1.72
C GLU A 185 -77.73 78.29 2.60
N LEU A 186 -77.81 77.87 3.87
CA LEU A 186 -78.76 78.43 4.84
C LEU A 186 -78.51 79.91 5.13
N LEU A 187 -77.25 80.33 5.24
CA LEU A 187 -76.89 81.73 5.44
C LEU A 187 -77.26 82.60 4.23
N ASP A 188 -76.99 82.11 3.01
CA ASP A 188 -77.34 82.81 1.78
C ASP A 188 -78.86 82.95 1.63
N LEU A 189 -79.63 81.88 1.89
CA LEU A 189 -81.10 81.93 1.90
C LEU A 189 -81.64 82.95 2.91
N GLY A 190 -81.06 83.00 4.11
CA GLY A 190 -81.46 83.95 5.16
C GLY A 190 -81.18 85.40 4.78
N LEU A 191 -80.00 85.68 4.23
CA LEU A 191 -79.63 87.02 3.75
C LEU A 191 -80.51 87.44 2.57
N HIS A 192 -80.73 86.56 1.60
CA HIS A 192 -81.59 86.83 0.46
C HIS A 192 -83.03 87.16 0.90
N HIS A 193 -83.59 86.39 1.84
CA HIS A 193 -84.92 86.66 2.39
C HIS A 193 -84.99 87.98 3.16
N ALA A 194 -83.96 88.32 3.96
CA ALA A 194 -83.89 89.58 4.68
C ALA A 194 -83.82 90.80 3.74
N ILE A 195 -83.02 90.73 2.67
CA ILE A 195 -82.93 91.78 1.64
C ILE A 195 -84.27 91.90 0.89
N TYR A 196 -84.88 90.79 0.48
CA TYR A 196 -86.20 90.82 -0.16
C TYR A 196 -87.26 91.50 0.71
N LYS A 197 -87.26 91.22 2.02
CA LYS A 197 -88.23 91.81 2.96
C LYS A 197 -88.01 93.31 3.22
N LEU A 198 -86.75 93.77 3.26
CA LEU A 198 -86.42 95.20 3.36
C LEU A 198 -86.82 95.95 2.07
N THR A 199 -86.55 95.37 0.90
CA THR A 199 -86.88 96.00 -0.39
C THR A 199 -88.40 96.04 -0.66
N HIS A 200 -89.18 95.14 -0.06
CA HIS A 200 -90.64 95.14 -0.16
C HIS A 200 -91.34 95.94 0.97
N SER A 201 -90.62 96.31 2.03
CA SER A 201 -91.13 97.17 3.11
C SER A 201 -91.01 98.67 2.79
N ASP A 202 -90.12 99.05 1.85
CA ASP A 202 -89.93 100.44 1.41
C ASP A 202 -90.73 100.79 0.13
N GLY A 203 -91.67 99.92 -0.27
CA GLY A 203 -92.53 100.11 -1.43
C GLY A 203 -94.01 99.96 -1.09
N ILE A 204 -94.55 100.88 -0.28
CA ILE A 204 -95.91 101.48 -0.29
C ILE A 204 -95.96 102.47 0.89
N GLN A 205 -95.56 103.72 0.60
CA GLN A 205 -96.31 104.97 0.84
C GLN A 205 -95.57 106.13 0.17
#